data_AF-A0A819M5S6-F1
#
_entry.id   AF-A0A819M5S6-F1
#
_cell.length_a   1.000
_cell.length_b   1.000
_cell.length_c   1.000
_cell.angle_alpha   90.00
_cell.angle_beta   90.00
_cell.angle_gamma   90.00
#
_symmetry.space_group_name_H-M   'P 1'
#
loop_
_entity.id
_entity.type
_entity.pdbx_description
1 polymer ?
#
loop_
_entity_poly.entity_id
_entity_poly.type
_entity_poly.pdbx_seq_one_letter_code
_entity_poly.pdbx_strand_id
1 'polypeptide(L)'
;MYLILVSILSILYIVYLIIKKEKNLPPGPTDYSIPIFGHLFSLGKHPQETLLKWCQNRQSDIIHCYFGQKLVIVLNNYDLIKQAF
;
A
#
# COMPACT_ATOMS: atom_id res chain seq x y z
N MET A 1 28.41 -19.47 11.08
CA MET A 1 28.62 -19.03 9.68
C MET A 1 27.32 -19.07 8.87
N TYR A 2 26.63 -20.21 8.75
CA TYR A 2 25.39 -20.32 7.97
C TYR A 2 24.22 -19.46 8.48
N LEU A 3 24.02 -19.35 9.80
CA LEU A 3 22.95 -18.51 10.38
C LEU A 3 23.11 -17.03 10.00
N ILE A 4 24.35 -16.54 9.99
CA ILE A 4 24.66 -15.15 9.62
C ILE A 4 24.34 -14.92 8.14
N LEU A 5 24.69 -15.88 7.27
CA LEU A 5 24.38 -15.82 5.84
C LEU A 5 22.87 -15.78 5.57
N VAL A 6 22.09 -16.64 6.24
CA VAL A 6 20.63 -16.69 6.11
C VAL A 6 19.99 -15.37 6.59
N SER A 7 20.48 -14.82 7.71
CA SER A 7 19.99 -13.54 8.22
C SER A 7 20.26 -12.39 7.24
N ILE A 8 21.46 -12.35 6.65
CA ILE A 8 21.83 -11.33 5.66
C ILE A 8 20.95 -11.42 4.41
N LEU A 9 20.75 -12.63 3.88
CA LEU A 9 19.88 -12.87 2.72
C LEU A 9 18.42 -12.47 2.98
N SER A 10 17.90 -12.78 4.17
CA SER A 10 16.55 -12.38 4.58
C SER A 10 16.39 -10.86 4.63
N ILE A 11 17.36 -10.15 5.23
CA ILE A 11 17.34 -8.68 5.29
C ILE A 11 17.41 -8.08 3.89
N LEU A 12 18.32 -8.56 3.03
CA LEU A 12 18.42 -8.13 1.64
C LEU A 12 17.12 -8.35 0.86
N TYR A 13 16.46 -9.48 1.07
CA TYR A 13 15.17 -9.77 0.45
C TYR A 13 14.08 -8.80 0.92
N ILE A 14 13.99 -8.52 2.22
CA ILE A 14 13.04 -7.54 2.77
C ILE A 14 13.32 -6.14 2.21
N VAL A 15 14.58 -5.73 2.17
CA VAL A 15 14.99 -4.43 1.60
C VAL A 15 14.65 -4.35 0.11
N TYR A 16 14.89 -5.41 -0.65
CA TYR A 16 14.49 -5.48 -2.06
C TYR A 16 12.98 -5.30 -2.23
N LEU A 17 12.16 -5.96 -1.40
CA LEU A 17 10.71 -5.81 -1.43
C LEU A 17 10.25 -4.38 -1.10
N ILE A 18 10.94 -3.70 -0.17
CA ILE A 18 10.63 -2.31 0.18
C ILE A 18 11.01 -1.35 -0.95
N ILE A 19 12.17 -1.55 -1.58
CA ILE A 19 12.68 -0.66 -2.65
C ILE A 19 11.89 -0.83 -3.95
N LYS A 20 11.33 -2.01 -4.22
CA LYS A 20 10.53 -2.28 -5.43
C LYS A 20 9.21 -1.49 -5.50
N LYS A 21 8.87 -0.68 -4.48
CA LYS A 21 7.65 0.14 -4.49
C LYS A 21 7.59 1.01 -5.75
N GLU A 22 6.49 0.92 -6.50
CA GLU A 22 6.40 1.55 -7.82
C GLU A 22 6.49 3.07 -7.72
N LYS A 23 7.30 3.68 -8.61
CA LYS A 23 7.66 5.10 -8.57
C LYS A 23 6.57 6.06 -9.10
N ASN A 24 5.51 5.53 -9.74
CA ASN A 24 4.47 6.33 -10.40
C ASN A 24 3.10 6.20 -9.71
N LEU A 25 3.10 5.87 -8.42
CA LEU A 25 1.84 5.70 -7.71
C LEU A 25 1.26 7.07 -7.31
N PRO A 26 -0.08 7.21 -7.34
CA PRO A 26 -0.77 8.40 -6.81
C PRO A 26 -0.44 8.58 -5.31
N PRO A 27 -0.90 9.62 -4.61
CA PRO A 27 -0.74 9.66 -3.15
C PRO A 27 -1.30 8.37 -2.50
N GLY A 28 -0.57 7.76 -1.57
CA GLY A 28 -1.02 6.57 -0.83
C GLY A 28 -1.18 6.88 0.65
N PRO A 29 -1.77 6.00 1.47
CA PRO A 29 -1.84 6.19 2.89
C PRO A 29 -0.43 6.34 3.48
N THR A 30 -0.34 7.14 4.55
CA THR A 30 0.92 7.54 5.20
C THR A 30 1.56 6.41 5.98
N ASP A 31 0.81 5.34 6.22
CA ASP A 31 1.27 4.23 7.02
C ASP A 31 2.35 3.43 6.28
N TYR A 32 3.33 2.98 7.06
CA TYR A 32 4.34 2.05 6.57
C TYR A 32 3.65 0.75 6.17
N SER A 33 3.55 0.50 4.86
CA SER A 33 3.11 -0.78 4.31
C SER A 33 4.06 -1.88 4.77
N ILE A 34 3.54 -2.82 5.55
CA ILE A 34 4.31 -3.98 6.02
C ILE A 34 4.70 -4.81 4.79
N PRO A 35 5.98 -5.19 4.61
CA PRO A 35 6.36 -6.06 3.50
C PRO A 35 5.49 -7.33 3.52
N ILE A 36 4.95 -7.72 2.36
CA ILE A 36 4.03 -8.86 2.12
C ILE A 36 2.56 -8.61 2.48
N PHE A 37 2.24 -7.98 3.62
CA PHE A 37 0.84 -7.74 4.03
C PHE A 37 0.28 -6.39 3.59
N GLY A 38 1.14 -5.44 3.23
CA GLY A 38 0.75 -4.10 2.83
C GLY A 38 0.03 -3.39 3.96
N HIS A 39 -1.18 -2.91 3.67
CA HIS A 39 -2.04 -2.18 4.60
C HIS A 39 -3.19 -3.03 5.15
N LEU A 40 -3.23 -4.34 4.89
CA LEU A 40 -4.32 -5.24 5.31
C LEU A 40 -4.66 -5.10 6.79
N PHE A 41 -3.65 -4.99 7.65
CA PHE A 41 -3.85 -4.80 9.09
C PHE A 41 -4.51 -3.47 9.47
N SER A 42 -4.31 -2.44 8.66
CA SER A 42 -4.84 -1.09 8.90
C SER A 42 -6.29 -0.94 8.41
N LEU A 43 -6.77 -1.77 7.46
CA LEU A 43 -8.17 -1.73 6.99
C LEU A 43 -9.19 -2.10 8.07
N GLY A 44 -8.84 -3.00 8.99
CA GLY A 44 -9.72 -3.44 10.08
C GLY A 44 -11.01 -4.11 9.60
N LYS A 45 -12.04 -4.12 10.48
CA LYS A 45 -13.36 -4.71 10.18
C LYS A 45 -14.18 -3.93 9.15
N HIS A 46 -13.93 -2.62 9.02
CA HIS A 46 -14.70 -1.72 8.16
C HIS A 46 -13.78 -1.08 7.12
N PRO A 47 -13.40 -1.82 6.05
CA PRO A 47 -12.42 -1.35 5.08
C PRO A 47 -12.86 -0.07 4.37
N GLN A 48 -14.17 0.08 4.10
CA GLN A 48 -14.73 1.25 3.42
C GLN A 48 -14.52 2.55 4.22
N GLU A 49 -14.76 2.52 5.53
CA GLU A 49 -14.56 3.69 6.40
C GLU A 49 -13.09 4.07 6.50
N THR A 50 -12.20 3.08 6.57
CA THR A 50 -10.75 3.31 6.61
C THR A 50 -10.26 3.94 5.32
N LEU A 51 -10.72 3.44 4.16
CA LEU A 51 -10.39 4.02 2.85
C LEU A 51 -10.88 5.47 2.74
N LEU A 52 -12.11 5.74 3.18
CA LEU A 52 -12.67 7.09 3.20
C LEU A 52 -11.83 8.04 4.07
N LYS A 53 -11.43 7.60 5.27
CA LYS A 53 -10.55 8.36 6.17
C LYS A 53 -9.19 8.64 5.53
N TRP A 54 -8.62 7.68 4.81
CA TRP A 54 -7.36 7.91 4.09
C TRP A 54 -7.49 8.92 2.96
N CYS A 55 -8.56 8.87 2.17
CA CYS A 55 -8.86 9.90 1.16
C CYS A 55 -8.99 11.29 1.79
N GLN A 56 -9.75 11.40 2.89
CA GLN A 56 -9.94 12.65 3.63
C GLN A 56 -8.61 13.20 4.17
N ASN A 57 -7.81 12.35 4.82
CA ASN A 57 -6.51 12.72 5.38
C ASN A 57 -5.51 13.15 4.29
N ARG A 58 -5.63 12.61 3.08
CA ARG A 58 -4.77 12.96 1.94
C ARG A 58 -5.33 14.06 1.05
N GLN A 59 -6.52 14.57 1.36
CA GLN A 59 -7.21 15.60 0.57
C GLN A 59 -7.19 15.27 -0.93
N SER A 60 -7.35 13.98 -1.27
CA SER A 60 -7.25 13.48 -2.63
C SER A 60 -8.30 12.40 -2.88
N ASP A 61 -8.93 12.49 -4.04
CA ASP A 61 -9.97 11.55 -4.50
C ASP A 61 -9.39 10.26 -5.10
N ILE A 62 -8.07 10.20 -5.31
CA ILE A 62 -7.34 9.03 -5.82
C ILE A 62 -6.29 8.65 -4.79
N ILE A 63 -6.42 7.45 -4.22
CA ILE A 63 -5.37 6.90 -3.37
C ILE A 63 -4.94 5.52 -3.86
N HIS A 64 -3.65 5.21 -3.74
CA HIS A 64 -3.21 3.82 -3.85
C HIS A 64 -3.12 3.18 -2.47
N CYS A 65 -3.45 1.92 -2.34
CA CYS A 65 -3.18 1.12 -1.15
C CYS A 65 -2.68 -0.27 -1.57
N TYR A 66 -2.15 -1.02 -0.61
CA TYR A 66 -1.64 -2.36 -0.86
C TYR A 66 -2.45 -3.34 -0.03
N PHE A 67 -3.14 -4.27 -0.69
CA PHE A 67 -3.80 -5.40 -0.05
C PHE A 67 -2.88 -6.62 -0.21
N GLY A 68 -2.05 -6.85 0.79
CA GLY A 68 -0.98 -7.84 0.68
C GLY A 68 0.10 -7.36 -0.28
N GLN A 69 0.38 -8.18 -1.29
CA GLN A 69 1.28 -7.85 -2.39
C GLN A 69 0.57 -7.22 -3.59
N LYS A 70 -0.76 -7.06 -3.54
CA LYS A 70 -1.53 -6.46 -4.63
C LYS A 70 -1.68 -4.97 -4.41
N LEU A 71 -1.27 -4.19 -5.40
CA LEU A 71 -1.57 -2.76 -5.49
C LEU A 71 -3.04 -2.59 -5.85
N VAL A 72 -3.75 -1.76 -5.10
CA VAL A 72 -5.16 -1.40 -5.32
C VAL A 72 -5.25 0.11 -5.41
N ILE A 73 -5.95 0.62 -6.43
CA ILE A 73 -6.24 2.04 -6.59
C ILE A 73 -7.69 2.25 -6.18
N VAL A 74 -7.91 3.15 -5.24
CA VAL A 74 -9.23 3.51 -4.73
C VAL A 74 -9.58 4.89 -5.26
N LEU A 75 -10.72 4.96 -5.93
CA LEU A 75 -11.31 6.16 -6.50
C LEU A 75 -12.52 6.53 -5.64
N ASN A 76 -12.52 7.73 -5.06
CA ASN A 76 -13.61 8.21 -4.20
C ASN A 76 -14.54 9.21 -4.90
N ASN A 77 -14.27 9.55 -6.16
CA ASN A 77 -15.04 10.52 -6.94
C ASN A 77 -15.65 9.87 -8.18
N TYR A 78 -16.93 10.16 -8.41
CA TYR A 78 -17.70 9.66 -9.54
C TYR A 78 -17.13 10.10 -10.89
N ASP A 79 -16.64 11.34 -10.99
CA ASP A 79 -16.06 11.86 -12.24
C ASP A 79 -14.80 11.09 -12.64
N LEU A 80 -14.00 10.67 -11.65
CA LEU A 80 -12.80 9.87 -11.86
C LEU A 80 -13.11 8.44 -12.29
N ILE A 81 -14.16 7.85 -11.72
CA ILE A 81 -14.64 6.53 -12.13
C ILE A 81 -15.09 6.58 -13.60
N LYS A 82 -15.83 7.63 -13.99
CA LYS A 82 -16.27 7.84 -15.37
C LYS A 82 -15.13 8.12 -16.36
N GLN A 83 -14.02 8.66 -15.90
CA GLN A 83 -12.83 8.85 -16.76
C GLN A 83 -12.01 7.57 -16.92
N ALA A 84 -12.04 6.67 -15.94
CA ALA A 84 -11.27 5.43 -15.92
C ALA A 84 -11.94 4.28 -16.70
N PHE A 85 -13.26 4.32 -16.89
CA PHE A 85 -14.08 3.30 -17.55
C PHE A 85 -14.85 3.90 -18.74
#